data_AF-A0A6G1CSD5-F1
#
_entry.id   AF-A0A6G1CSD5-F1
#
_cell.length_a   1.000
_cell.length_b   1.000
_cell.length_c   1.000
_cell.angle_alpha   90.00
_cell.angle_beta   90.00
_cell.angle_gamma   90.00
#
_symmetry.space_group_name_H-M   'P 1'
#
loop_
_entity.id
_entity.type
_entity.pdbx_description
1 polymer ?
#
loop_
_entity_poly.entity_id
_entity_poly.type
_entity_poly.pdbx_seq_one_letter_code
_entity_poly.pdbx_strand_id
1 'polypeptide(L)'
;MYDPPNATTHAHSVYMMRNLADYQSCNLKAAKLVANVMQGAGSGYEFVLKKRKSHYFVCGERGGIHCTMGQMKFIVKPKSSACRD
;
A
#
# COMPACT_ATOMS: atom_id res chain seq x y z
N MET A 1 10.44 -13.02 -4.89
CA MET A 1 9.78 -13.47 -3.65
C MET A 1 10.11 -12.44 -2.58
N TYR A 2 9.13 -11.95 -1.83
CA TYR A 2 9.38 -11.00 -0.74
C TYR A 2 9.65 -11.81 0.53
N ASP A 3 10.81 -11.61 1.14
CA ASP A 3 11.18 -12.37 2.33
C ASP A 3 10.33 -11.94 3.54
N PRO A 4 9.81 -12.89 4.34
CA PRO A 4 9.16 -12.54 5.60
C PRO A 4 10.12 -11.74 6.49
N PRO A 5 9.60 -10.79 7.30
CA PRO A 5 10.42 -10.03 8.22
C PRO A 5 11.14 -10.95 9.21
N ASN A 6 12.42 -10.66 9.45
CA ASN A 6 13.27 -11.35 10.43
C ASN A 6 14.26 -10.33 11.03
N ALA A 7 15.30 -10.79 11.75
CA ALA A 7 16.27 -9.90 12.39
C ALA A 7 17.02 -8.97 11.42
N THR A 8 17.18 -9.35 10.15
CA THR A 8 17.90 -8.60 9.12
C THR A 8 16.99 -8.08 8.00
N THR A 9 15.84 -8.70 7.78
CA THR A 9 14.85 -8.27 6.78
C THR A 9 13.86 -7.27 7.38
N HIS A 10 13.87 -6.05 6.86
CA HIS A 10 12.94 -5.01 7.30
C HIS A 10 11.49 -5.36 6.94
N ALA A 11 10.61 -5.21 7.93
CA ALA A 11 9.19 -5.43 7.76
C ALA A 11 8.55 -4.29 6.96
N HIS A 12 7.59 -4.63 6.09
CA HIS A 12 6.76 -3.68 5.36
C HIS A 12 5.31 -4.14 5.39
N SER A 13 4.40 -3.21 5.65
CA SER A 13 2.95 -3.39 5.58
C SER A 13 2.37 -2.57 4.44
N VAL A 14 1.13 -2.85 4.07
CA VAL A 14 0.38 -2.06 3.10
C VAL A 14 -0.83 -1.46 3.79
N TYR A 15 -0.89 -0.13 3.78
CA TYR A 15 -2.05 0.66 4.18
C TYR A 15 -2.70 1.30 2.96
N MET A 16 -4.02 1.40 2.98
CA MET A 16 -4.80 2.13 1.98
C MET A 16 -5.30 3.46 2.58
N MET A 17 -4.93 4.57 1.95
CA MET A 17 -5.35 5.91 2.36
C MET A 17 -6.75 6.21 1.83
N ARG A 18 -7.50 7.04 2.56
CA ARG A 18 -8.89 7.36 2.23
C ARG A 18 -9.00 8.27 0.99
N ASN A 19 -8.05 9.20 0.84
CA ASN A 19 -8.06 10.24 -0.18
C ASN A 19 -6.64 10.74 -0.50
N LEU A 20 -6.54 11.63 -1.50
CA LEU A 20 -5.26 12.18 -1.98
C LEU A 20 -4.56 13.05 -0.92
N ALA A 21 -5.30 13.81 -0.11
CA ALA A 21 -4.72 14.68 0.93
C ALA A 21 -4.04 13.86 2.03
N ASP A 22 -4.71 12.80 2.51
CA ASP A 22 -4.12 11.85 3.47
C ASP A 22 -2.88 11.16 2.87
N TYR A 23 -2.91 10.82 1.57
CA TYR A 23 -1.76 10.22 0.87
C TYR A 23 -0.56 11.17 0.72
N GLN A 24 -0.80 12.44 0.36
CA GLN A 24 0.27 13.43 0.21
C GLN A 24 0.93 13.75 1.54
N SER A 25 0.12 13.90 2.60
CA SER A 25 0.59 14.18 3.96
C SER A 25 1.08 12.94 4.73
N CYS A 26 0.90 11.73 4.17
CA CYS A 26 1.17 10.47 4.85
C CYS A 26 0.45 10.34 6.22
N ASN A 27 -0.80 10.82 6.29
CA ASN A 27 -1.62 10.75 7.50
C ASN A 27 -2.12 9.31 7.77
N LEU A 28 -1.32 8.52 8.47
CA LEU A 28 -1.63 7.11 8.75
C LEU A 28 -2.78 6.90 9.76
N LYS A 29 -3.17 7.94 10.53
CA LYS A 29 -4.19 7.79 11.60
C LYS A 29 -5.53 7.26 11.09
N ALA A 30 -5.88 7.60 9.85
CA ALA A 30 -7.13 7.19 9.21
C ALA A 30 -6.93 6.17 8.08
N ALA A 31 -5.71 5.65 7.94
CA ALA A 31 -5.37 4.68 6.91
C ALA A 31 -5.85 3.29 7.33
N LYS A 32 -6.32 2.51 6.36
CA LYS A 32 -6.75 1.13 6.60
C LYS A 32 -5.58 0.19 6.35
N LEU A 33 -5.20 -0.62 7.35
CA LEU A 33 -4.29 -1.74 7.13
C LEU A 33 -4.96 -2.75 6.19
N VAL A 34 -4.34 -3.03 5.04
CA VAL A 34 -4.83 -4.03 4.08
C VAL A 34 -3.95 -5.26 4.05
N ALA A 35 -2.65 -5.12 4.28
CA ALA A 35 -1.72 -6.24 4.47
C ALA A 35 -0.75 -5.96 5.61
N ASN A 36 -0.68 -6.83 6.61
CA ASN A 36 0.31 -6.78 7.67
C ASN A 36 1.68 -7.32 7.20
N VAL A 37 2.69 -7.17 8.04
CA VAL A 37 4.09 -7.48 7.71
C VAL A 37 4.37 -8.94 7.36
N MET A 38 3.49 -9.87 7.77
CA MET A 38 3.65 -11.31 7.48
C MET A 38 2.99 -11.72 6.16
N GLN A 39 2.08 -10.90 5.62
CA GLN A 39 1.27 -11.26 4.45
C GLN A 39 1.99 -11.07 3.11
N GLY A 40 3.20 -10.50 3.10
CA GLY A 40 4.04 -10.41 1.90
C GLY A 40 4.77 -11.71 1.54
N ALA A 41 4.90 -12.64 2.48
CA ALA A 41 5.61 -13.90 2.29
C ALA A 41 4.75 -14.96 1.56
N GLY A 42 5.37 -16.07 1.14
CA GLY A 42 4.64 -17.16 0.48
C GLY A 42 4.08 -16.72 -0.87
N SER A 43 2.78 -16.95 -1.09
CA SER A 43 2.05 -16.47 -2.27
C SER A 43 1.86 -14.95 -2.29
N GLY A 44 2.21 -14.25 -1.20
CA GLY A 44 2.03 -12.81 -1.06
C GLY A 44 0.58 -12.41 -0.75
N TYR A 45 0.32 -11.11 -0.85
CA TYR A 45 -0.99 -10.50 -0.61
C TYR A 45 -1.57 -9.95 -1.90
N GLU A 46 -2.84 -10.26 -2.16
CA GLU A 46 -3.59 -9.72 -3.29
C GLU A 46 -4.65 -8.72 -2.82
N PHE A 47 -4.72 -7.56 -3.50
CA PHE A 47 -5.78 -6.57 -3.31
C PHE A 47 -6.59 -6.37 -4.59
N VAL A 48 -7.89 -6.67 -4.55
CA VAL A 48 -8.79 -6.49 -5.70
C VAL A 48 -9.38 -5.08 -5.74
N LEU A 49 -9.12 -4.34 -6.82
CA LEU A 49 -9.65 -3.00 -7.05
C LEU A 49 -11.10 -3.03 -7.58
N LYS A 50 -12.07 -3.11 -6.67
CA LYS A 50 -13.51 -3.22 -7.04
C LYS A 50 -14.15 -1.95 -7.59
N LYS A 51 -13.61 -0.77 -7.29
CA LYS A 51 -14.21 0.53 -7.65
C LYS A 51 -13.35 1.25 -8.69
N ARG A 52 -13.95 1.93 -9.66
CA ARG A 52 -13.22 2.72 -10.65
C ARG A 52 -12.81 4.11 -10.11
N LYS A 53 -11.97 4.11 -9.09
CA LYS A 53 -11.41 5.32 -8.47
C LYS A 53 -9.91 5.14 -8.22
N SER A 54 -9.22 6.24 -7.95
CA SER A 54 -7.83 6.16 -7.47
C SER A 54 -7.80 5.52 -6.08
N HIS A 55 -6.88 4.58 -5.89
CA HIS A 55 -6.54 3.95 -4.63
C HIS A 55 -5.10 4.33 -4.29
N TYR A 56 -4.88 4.64 -3.02
CA TYR A 56 -3.64 5.22 -2.54
C TYR A 56 -3.03 4.25 -1.55
N PHE A 57 -1.89 3.66 -1.89
CA PHE A 57 -1.23 2.66 -1.06
C PHE A 57 0.09 3.20 -0.54
N VAL A 58 0.39 2.89 0.72
CA VAL A 58 1.61 3.32 1.41
C VAL A 58 2.13 2.22 2.34
N CYS A 59 3.43 2.25 2.64
CA CYS A 59 4.00 1.54 3.77
C CYS A 59 3.71 2.29 5.08
N GLY A 60 3.16 1.59 6.08
CA GLY A 60 2.88 2.15 7.41
C GLY A 60 4.03 2.00 8.41
N GLU A 61 5.01 1.16 8.09
CA GLU A 61 6.10 0.82 9.01
C GLU A 61 7.00 2.00 9.35
N ARG A 62 7.66 1.92 10.52
CA ARG A 62 8.51 2.98 11.08
C ARG A 62 7.79 4.34 11.15
N GLY A 63 6.52 4.33 11.53
CA GLY A 63 5.69 5.53 11.65
C GLY A 63 5.41 6.24 10.32
N GLY A 64 5.52 5.53 9.19
CA GLY A 64 5.28 6.09 7.86
C GLY A 64 6.48 6.78 7.22
N ILE A 65 7.70 6.60 7.76
CA ILE A 65 8.91 7.27 7.22
C ILE A 65 9.11 7.01 5.72
N HIS A 66 8.85 5.78 5.26
CA HIS A 66 8.98 5.44 3.84
C HIS A 66 7.99 6.26 2.98
N CYS A 67 6.75 6.44 3.45
CA CYS A 67 5.77 7.28 2.78
C CYS A 67 6.22 8.75 2.74
N THR A 68 6.68 9.29 3.88
CA THR A 68 7.07 10.70 4.01
C THR A 68 8.28 11.05 3.15
N MET A 69 9.20 10.10 2.97
CA MET A 69 10.34 10.23 2.05
C MET A 69 9.98 10.07 0.57
N GLY A 70 8.69 9.91 0.24
CA GLY A 70 8.23 9.69 -1.14
C GLY A 70 8.50 8.27 -1.66
N GLN A 71 9.03 7.38 -0.82
CA GLN A 71 9.25 5.97 -1.13
C GLN A 71 7.97 5.16 -0.83
N MET A 72 8.00 3.85 -1.08
CA MET A 72 6.98 2.84 -0.72
C MET A 72 5.53 3.37 -0.67
N LYS A 73 5.17 4.14 -1.69
CA LYS A 73 3.85 4.72 -1.87
C LYS A 73 3.55 4.76 -3.35
N PHE A 74 2.31 4.48 -3.71
CA PHE A 74 1.89 4.51 -5.09
C PHE A 74 0.39 4.71 -5.20
N ILE A 75 -0.04 5.14 -6.39
CA ILE A 75 -1.44 5.36 -6.73
C ILE A 75 -1.79 4.42 -7.87
N VAL A 76 -2.90 3.69 -7.74
CA VAL A 76 -3.46 2.88 -8.83
C VAL A 76 -4.91 3.26 -9.09
N LYS A 77 -5.28 3.29 -10.37
CA LYS A 77 -6.66 3.47 -10.80
C LYS A 77 -6.97 2.41 -11.85
N PRO A 78 -8.01 1.58 -11.67
CA PRO A 78 -8.42 0.64 -12.70
C PRO A 78 -8.72 1.36 -14.02
N LYS A 79 -8.19 0.82 -15.13
CA LYS A 79 -8.55 1.27 -16.49
C LYS A 79 -10.04 1.02 -16.74
N SER A 80 -10.64 1.75 -17.70
CA SER A 80 -11.96 1.41 -18.21
C SER A 80 -11.96 -0.02 -18.74
N SER A 81 -13.03 -0.78 -18.49
CA SER A 81 -13.37 -1.92 -19.33
C SER A 81 -13.73 -1.50 -20.77
N ALA A 82 -14.03 -0.22 -21.01
CA ALA A 82 -14.29 0.36 -22.34
C ALA A 82 -13.03 0.50 -23.24
N CYS A 83 -11.84 0.23 -22.70
CA CYS A 83 -10.61 0.10 -23.48
C CYS A 83 -10.10 -1.32 -23.27
N ARG A 84 -10.78 -2.28 -23.89
CA ARG A 84 -10.19 -3.59 -24.18
C ARG A 84 -9.63 -3.44 -25.60
N ASP A 85 -8.32 -3.34 -25.68
CA ASP A 85 -7.57 -3.43 -26.94
C ASP A 85 -7.87 -4.79 -27.61
#